data_AF-A0A163IQM5-F1
#
_entry.id   AF-A0A163IQM5-F1
#
_cell.length_a   1.000
_cell.length_b   1.000
_cell.length_c   1.000
_cell.angle_alpha   90.00
_cell.angle_beta   90.00
_cell.angle_gamma   90.00
#
_symmetry.space_group_name_H-M   'P 1'
#
loop_
_entity.id
_entity.type
_entity.pdbx_description
1 polymer ?
#
loop_
_entity_poly.entity_id
_entity_poly.type
_entity_poly.pdbx_seq_one_letter_code
_entity_poly.pdbx_strand_id
1 'polypeptide(L)'
;MGKLKKKQPITKVSKQEGPGFKHSRAETAKLIRRYHLLNKQLAQCKSDKSSKTQITREKEKAIIKEMEMLGGLDWYQKASQLGQSKSRGGDSSKWLIQTLRSTLCADELKEAAKPIRILEVGAVAPDNYKQHERWIKVEPIDLNPQHESIRKQDFLTMAPPATEDSKFDIVSLSLVVNFVGDPEDRGTFCV
;
A
#
# COMPACT_ATOMS: atom_id res chain seq x y z
N MET A 1 55.71 23.08 5.19
CA MET A 1 54.67 22.14 5.68
C MET A 1 53.43 22.27 4.78
N GLY A 2 53.32 21.43 3.75
CA GLY A 2 52.21 21.45 2.79
C GLY A 2 51.04 20.56 3.26
N LYS A 3 49.82 21.10 3.31
CA LYS A 3 48.62 20.37 3.71
C LYS A 3 48.14 19.43 2.58
N LEU A 4 47.97 18.15 2.89
CA LEU A 4 47.45 17.11 2.00
C LEU A 4 45.98 17.38 1.65
N LYS A 5 45.66 17.49 0.34
CA LYS A 5 44.30 17.56 -0.17
C LYS A 5 43.64 16.17 -0.10
N LYS A 6 42.52 16.03 0.62
CA LYS A 6 41.68 14.82 0.61
C LYS A 6 40.92 14.72 -0.71
N LYS A 7 41.03 13.58 -1.40
CA LYS A 7 40.29 13.26 -2.63
C LYS A 7 38.83 12.93 -2.27
N GLN A 8 37.87 13.55 -2.95
CA GLN A 8 36.45 13.21 -2.82
C GLN A 8 36.10 11.99 -3.70
N PRO A 9 35.20 11.09 -3.26
CA PRO A 9 34.83 9.92 -4.03
C PRO A 9 34.00 10.31 -5.26
N ILE A 10 34.43 9.81 -6.43
CA ILE A 10 33.73 9.88 -7.70
C ILE A 10 32.72 8.73 -7.72
N THR A 11 31.52 8.96 -7.22
CA THR A 11 30.37 8.13 -7.57
C THR A 11 29.13 9.00 -7.65
N LYS A 12 28.99 9.73 -8.75
CA LYS A 12 27.69 10.29 -9.14
C LYS A 12 26.85 9.12 -9.67
N VAL A 13 26.14 8.45 -8.77
CA VAL A 13 25.02 7.59 -9.18
C VAL A 13 23.93 8.54 -9.67
N SER A 14 23.80 8.68 -10.98
CA SER A 14 22.69 9.39 -11.62
C SER A 14 21.41 8.61 -11.35
N LYS A 15 20.74 8.94 -10.25
CA LYS A 15 19.33 8.59 -10.08
C LYS A 15 18.56 9.41 -11.09
N GLN A 16 18.13 8.78 -12.18
CA GLN A 16 17.17 9.38 -13.11
C GLN A 16 15.84 9.50 -12.36
N GLU A 17 15.68 10.57 -11.58
CA GLU A 17 14.39 10.97 -11.05
C GLU A 17 13.71 11.81 -12.14
N GLY A 18 12.65 11.27 -12.74
CA GLY A 18 11.65 12.06 -13.46
C GLY A 18 11.09 13.18 -12.56
N PRO A 19 10.30 14.14 -13.08
CA PRO A 19 9.90 15.35 -12.36
C PRO A 19 9.34 14.98 -10.99
N GLY A 20 10.15 15.22 -9.96
CA GLY A 20 9.95 14.63 -8.65
C GLY A 20 8.64 15.12 -8.04
N PHE A 21 7.84 14.18 -7.54
CA PHE A 21 6.70 14.42 -6.69
C PHE A 21 7.20 15.09 -5.38
N LYS A 22 7.40 16.42 -5.41
CA LYS A 22 7.97 17.21 -4.30
C LYS A 22 6.89 18.08 -3.68
N HIS A 23 5.97 17.45 -2.97
CA HIS A 23 4.97 18.15 -2.16
C HIS A 23 5.37 18.23 -0.69
N SER A 24 5.04 19.35 -0.06
CA SER A 24 5.13 19.48 1.40
C SER A 24 4.23 18.46 2.10
N ARG A 25 4.49 18.16 3.38
CA ARG A 25 3.61 17.27 4.17
C ARG A 25 2.16 17.76 4.15
N ALA A 26 1.97 19.08 4.26
CA ALA A 26 0.64 19.69 4.28
C ALA A 26 -0.09 19.51 2.94
N GLU A 27 0.59 19.71 1.82
CA GLU A 27 -0.01 19.52 0.49
C GLU A 27 -0.32 18.05 0.20
N THR A 28 0.60 17.15 0.55
CA THR A 28 0.39 15.70 0.42
C THR A 28 -0.83 15.25 1.23
N ALA A 29 -0.96 15.72 2.47
CA ALA A 29 -2.10 15.41 3.32
C ALA A 29 -3.42 16.00 2.81
N LYS A 30 -3.39 17.21 2.23
CA LYS A 30 -4.58 17.83 1.60
C LYS A 30 -5.04 17.02 0.39
N LEU A 31 -4.11 16.59 -0.46
CA LEU A 31 -4.40 15.76 -1.63
C LEU A 31 -5.05 14.44 -1.20
N ILE A 32 -4.44 13.72 -0.25
CA ILE A 32 -4.98 12.46 0.28
C ILE A 32 -6.41 12.65 0.82
N ARG A 33 -6.63 13.69 1.65
CA ARG A 33 -7.96 13.97 2.22
C ARG A 33 -8.99 14.30 1.15
N ARG A 34 -8.65 15.13 0.16
CA ARG A 34 -9.58 15.51 -0.91
C ARG A 34 -9.94 14.29 -1.75
N TYR A 35 -8.95 13.47 -2.10
CA TYR A 35 -9.17 12.26 -2.88
C TYR A 35 -10.07 11.27 -2.14
N HIS A 36 -9.87 11.06 -0.83
CA HIS A 36 -10.76 10.24 -0.01
C HIS A 36 -12.19 10.76 0.05
N LEU A 37 -12.36 12.08 0.19
CA LEU A 37 -13.69 12.69 0.20
C LEU A 37 -14.42 12.45 -1.12
N LEU A 38 -13.74 12.65 -2.25
CA LEU A 38 -14.27 12.39 -3.58
C LEU A 38 -14.59 10.90 -3.78
N ASN A 39 -13.74 9.99 -3.31
CA ASN A 39 -13.99 8.55 -3.38
C ASN A 39 -15.25 8.14 -2.60
N LYS A 40 -15.45 8.71 -1.41
CA LYS A 40 -16.66 8.49 -0.61
C LYS A 40 -17.91 9.06 -1.27
N GLN A 41 -17.82 10.27 -1.84
CA GLN A 41 -18.93 10.87 -2.58
C GLN A 41 -19.30 10.04 -3.81
N LEU A 42 -18.31 9.51 -4.53
CA LEU A 42 -18.53 8.63 -5.68
C LEU A 42 -19.23 7.33 -5.26
N ALA A 43 -18.80 6.71 -4.15
CA ALA A 43 -19.45 5.50 -3.62
C ALA A 43 -20.92 5.78 -3.23
N GLN A 44 -21.18 6.91 -2.56
CA GLN A 44 -22.55 7.33 -2.22
C GLN A 44 -23.41 7.58 -3.46
N CYS A 45 -22.87 8.25 -4.48
CA CYS A 45 -23.60 8.46 -5.73
C CYS A 45 -23.98 7.15 -6.41
N LYS A 46 -23.14 6.12 -6.32
CA LYS A 46 -23.36 4.80 -6.92
C LYS A 46 -24.29 3.88 -6.13
N SER A 47 -24.31 4.00 -4.80
CA SER A 47 -25.17 3.17 -3.94
C SER A 47 -26.60 3.70 -3.83
N ASP A 48 -26.82 4.97 -4.13
CA ASP A 48 -28.14 5.59 -4.06
C ASP A 48 -29.07 5.01 -5.15
N LYS A 49 -30.24 4.45 -4.80
CA LYS A 49 -31.16 3.81 -5.78
C LYS A 49 -31.71 4.81 -6.81
N SER A 50 -31.50 6.11 -6.59
CA SER A 50 -31.76 7.23 -7.52
C SER A 50 -30.68 7.43 -8.59
N SER A 51 -29.60 6.61 -8.60
CA SER A 51 -28.43 6.62 -9.51
C SER A 51 -28.73 6.68 -11.01
N LYS A 52 -29.98 6.48 -11.42
CA LYS A 52 -30.40 6.55 -12.83
C LYS A 52 -30.80 7.95 -13.29
N THR A 53 -30.90 8.95 -12.41
CA THR A 53 -31.20 10.31 -12.83
C THR A 53 -30.00 10.95 -13.55
N GLN A 54 -30.29 11.77 -14.56
CA GLN A 54 -29.28 12.53 -15.31
C GLN A 54 -28.36 13.34 -14.37
N ILE A 55 -28.95 13.90 -13.31
CA ILE A 55 -28.26 14.72 -12.30
C ILE A 55 -27.21 13.89 -11.54
N THR A 56 -27.51 12.64 -11.15
CA THR A 56 -26.52 11.79 -10.46
C THR A 56 -25.37 11.42 -11.39
N ARG A 57 -25.64 11.13 -12.66
CA ARG A 57 -24.58 10.84 -13.66
C ARG A 57 -23.67 12.04 -13.94
N GLU A 58 -24.22 13.25 -13.97
CA GLU A 58 -23.44 14.47 -14.14
C GLU A 58 -22.55 14.73 -12.92
N LYS A 59 -23.07 14.50 -11.71
CA LYS A 59 -22.28 14.58 -10.47
C LYS A 59 -21.16 13.55 -10.43
N GLU A 60 -21.42 12.29 -10.81
CA GLU A 60 -20.38 11.25 -10.91
C GLU A 60 -19.27 11.66 -11.87
N LYS A 61 -19.63 12.14 -13.08
CA LYS A 61 -18.65 12.61 -14.07
C LYS A 61 -17.84 13.79 -13.55
N ALA A 62 -18.47 14.72 -12.83
CA ALA A 62 -17.76 15.86 -12.23
C ALA A 62 -16.76 15.41 -11.16
N ILE A 63 -17.15 14.47 -10.30
CA ILE A 63 -16.27 13.89 -9.27
C ILE A 63 -15.08 13.18 -9.92
N ILE A 64 -15.32 12.33 -10.93
CA ILE A 64 -14.25 11.61 -11.64
C ILE A 64 -13.29 12.60 -12.31
N LYS A 65 -13.81 13.63 -12.98
CA LYS A 65 -12.99 14.67 -13.61
C LYS A 65 -12.13 15.42 -12.57
N GLU A 66 -12.68 15.69 -11.39
CA GLU A 66 -11.90 16.30 -10.31
C GLU A 66 -10.80 15.36 -9.80
N MET A 67 -11.08 14.07 -9.65
CA MET A 67 -10.07 13.07 -9.27
C MET A 67 -8.94 12.99 -10.31
N GLU A 68 -9.26 13.07 -11.60
CA GLU A 68 -8.27 13.14 -12.68
C GLU A 68 -7.43 14.42 -12.63
N MET A 69 -8.05 15.58 -12.38
CA MET A 69 -7.34 16.86 -12.23
C MET A 69 -6.39 16.88 -11.02
N LEU A 70 -6.69 16.11 -9.97
CA LEU A 70 -5.79 15.90 -8.83
C LEU A 70 -4.61 14.96 -9.12
N GLY A 71 -4.49 14.48 -10.35
CA GLY A 71 -3.45 13.55 -10.81
C GLY A 71 -3.88 12.08 -10.79
N GLY A 72 -5.16 11.81 -10.52
CA GLY A 72 -5.72 10.47 -10.55
C GLY A 72 -5.22 9.56 -9.43
N LEU A 73 -5.50 8.26 -9.60
CA LEU A 73 -5.14 7.24 -8.60
C LEU A 73 -3.63 7.13 -8.40
N ASP A 74 -2.85 7.31 -9.47
CA ASP A 74 -1.39 7.24 -9.45
C ASP A 74 -0.77 8.31 -8.53
N TRP A 75 -1.20 9.56 -8.67
CA TRP A 75 -0.74 10.65 -7.79
C TRP A 75 -1.20 10.46 -6.35
N TYR A 76 -2.43 10.01 -6.15
CA TYR A 76 -2.92 9.66 -4.83
C TYR A 76 -2.05 8.56 -4.19
N GLN A 77 -1.72 7.50 -4.93
CA GLN A 77 -0.88 6.43 -4.42
C GLN A 77 0.51 6.96 -4.08
N LYS A 78 1.18 7.69 -4.97
CA LYS A 78 2.48 8.33 -4.70
C LYS A 78 2.44 9.24 -3.47
N ALA A 79 1.36 10.02 -3.29
CA ALA A 79 1.13 10.85 -2.12
C ALA A 79 1.02 9.99 -0.83
N SER A 80 0.24 8.93 -0.89
CA SER A 80 0.03 7.98 0.21
C SER A 80 1.33 7.28 0.60
N GLN A 81 2.10 6.79 -0.38
CA GLN A 81 3.43 6.19 -0.16
C GLN A 81 4.39 7.18 0.51
N LEU A 82 4.41 8.43 0.06
CA LEU A 82 5.24 9.48 0.68
C LEU A 82 4.82 9.75 2.13
N GLY A 83 3.51 9.75 2.40
CA GLY A 83 2.92 9.88 3.74
C GLY A 83 3.25 8.70 4.66
N GLN A 84 3.32 7.49 4.11
CA GLN A 84 3.64 6.26 4.85
C GLN A 84 5.14 5.97 4.97
N SER A 85 6.00 6.71 4.25
CA SER A 85 7.46 6.50 4.28
C SER A 85 8.01 6.49 5.70
N LYS A 86 9.14 5.81 5.93
CA LYS A 86 9.85 5.70 7.24
C LYS A 86 10.12 7.04 7.94
N SER A 87 10.05 8.16 7.21
CA SER A 87 10.23 9.52 7.72
C SER A 87 8.93 10.24 8.14
N ARG A 88 7.76 9.71 7.76
CA ARG A 88 6.43 10.35 7.88
C ARG A 88 5.31 9.42 8.38
N GLY A 89 5.46 8.09 8.33
CA GLY A 89 4.46 7.10 8.75
C GLY A 89 5.05 5.79 9.30
N GLY A 90 4.18 4.94 9.86
CA GLY A 90 4.53 3.66 10.48
C GLY A 90 4.48 2.49 9.51
N ASP A 91 5.53 1.67 9.53
CA ASP A 91 5.66 0.45 8.74
C ASP A 91 5.14 -0.74 9.56
N SER A 92 3.94 -1.21 9.23
CA SER A 92 3.24 -2.30 9.92
C SER A 92 3.99 -3.63 9.81
N SER A 93 4.83 -3.81 8.78
CA SER A 93 5.70 -4.99 8.68
C SER A 93 6.65 -5.10 9.86
N LYS A 94 7.21 -3.97 10.34
CA LYS A 94 8.10 -3.96 11.50
C LYS A 94 7.40 -4.40 12.78
N TRP A 95 6.18 -3.89 12.98
CA TRP A 95 5.37 -4.29 14.12
C TRP A 95 5.06 -5.78 14.05
N LEU A 96 4.64 -6.29 12.89
CA LEU A 96 4.35 -7.71 12.69
C LEU A 96 5.58 -8.60 12.98
N ILE A 97 6.75 -8.23 12.46
CA ILE A 97 8.01 -8.95 12.72
C ILE A 97 8.37 -8.94 14.20
N GLN A 98 8.23 -7.80 14.86
CA GLN A 98 8.51 -7.68 16.29
C GLN A 98 7.56 -8.54 17.11
N THR A 99 6.27 -8.55 16.76
CA THR A 99 5.26 -9.40 17.39
C THR A 99 5.63 -10.86 17.21
N LEU A 100 5.90 -11.32 15.98
CA LEU A 100 6.28 -12.71 15.70
C LEU A 100 7.49 -13.16 16.51
N ARG A 101 8.53 -12.33 16.61
CA ARG A 101 9.73 -12.63 17.40
C ARG A 101 9.50 -12.65 18.91
N SER A 102 8.47 -11.97 19.39
CA SER A 102 8.13 -11.92 20.81
C SER A 102 7.21 -13.08 21.22
N THR A 103 6.34 -13.52 20.31
CA THR A 103 5.38 -14.61 20.54
C THR A 103 5.96 -15.98 20.23
N LEU A 104 6.84 -16.06 19.24
CA LEU A 104 7.55 -17.27 18.84
C LEU A 104 9.01 -17.07 19.22
N CYS A 105 9.66 -18.05 19.84
CA CYS A 105 11.07 -17.92 20.16
C CYS A 105 11.85 -17.74 18.84
N ALA A 106 12.83 -16.83 18.83
CA ALA A 106 13.61 -16.53 17.63
C ALA A 106 14.32 -17.76 17.04
N ASP A 107 14.56 -18.78 17.84
CA ASP A 107 15.17 -20.04 17.41
C ASP A 107 14.11 -21.02 16.84
N GLU A 108 12.89 -21.02 17.37
CA GLU A 108 11.76 -21.78 16.78
C GLU A 108 11.44 -21.28 15.36
N LEU A 109 11.54 -19.97 15.13
CA LEU A 109 11.35 -19.37 13.80
C LEU A 109 12.44 -19.75 12.80
N LYS A 110 13.68 -19.97 13.26
CA LYS A 110 14.81 -20.33 12.38
C LYS A 110 14.83 -21.82 12.06
N GLU A 111 14.43 -22.65 13.03
CA GLU A 111 14.39 -24.11 12.92
C GLU A 111 13.05 -24.62 12.38
N ALA A 112 12.09 -23.72 12.10
CA ALA A 112 10.80 -24.07 11.51
C ALA A 112 11.00 -24.80 10.17
N ALA A 113 10.46 -26.01 10.07
CA ALA A 113 10.55 -26.84 8.86
C ALA A 113 9.87 -26.23 7.63
N LYS A 114 8.95 -25.27 7.83
CA LYS A 114 8.27 -24.53 6.78
C LYS A 114 8.31 -23.02 7.11
N PRO A 115 8.56 -22.15 6.12
CA PRO A 115 8.51 -20.70 6.33
C PRO A 115 7.07 -20.24 6.58
N ILE A 116 6.90 -19.22 7.42
CA ILE A 116 5.62 -18.56 7.66
C ILE A 116 5.16 -17.86 6.39
N ARG A 117 3.94 -18.15 5.94
CA ARG A 117 3.33 -17.58 4.75
C ARG A 117 2.46 -16.39 5.09
N ILE A 118 2.80 -15.24 4.53
CA ILE A 118 2.09 -13.98 4.75
C ILE A 118 1.47 -13.51 3.44
N LEU A 119 0.18 -13.22 3.44
CA LEU A 119 -0.47 -12.44 2.39
C LEU A 119 -0.44 -10.97 2.79
N GLU A 120 0.28 -10.14 2.04
CA GLU A 120 0.34 -8.69 2.28
C GLU A 120 -0.62 -8.00 1.31
N VAL A 121 -1.75 -7.52 1.84
CA VAL A 121 -2.77 -6.83 1.04
C VAL A 121 -2.51 -5.33 1.10
N GLY A 122 -2.54 -4.68 -0.06
CA GLY A 122 -2.23 -3.26 -0.19
C GLY A 122 -0.73 -2.98 -0.10
N ALA A 123 0.10 -3.91 -0.58
CA ALA A 123 1.54 -3.79 -0.48
C ALA A 123 2.03 -2.54 -1.22
N VAL A 124 2.79 -1.71 -0.51
CA VAL A 124 3.36 -0.46 -1.05
C VAL A 124 4.79 -0.67 -1.53
N ALA A 125 5.52 -1.60 -0.93
CA ALA A 125 6.90 -1.90 -1.24
C ALA A 125 7.12 -3.42 -1.29
N PRO A 126 7.89 -3.93 -2.26
CA PRO A 126 8.10 -5.36 -2.44
C PRO A 126 9.07 -5.97 -1.42
N ASP A 127 9.83 -5.14 -0.70
CA ASP A 127 10.99 -5.55 0.11
C ASP A 127 10.79 -5.42 1.62
N ASN A 128 9.55 -5.15 2.06
CA ASN A 128 9.19 -5.02 3.49
C ASN A 128 9.70 -6.19 4.35
N TYR A 129 9.68 -7.40 3.80
CA TYR A 129 10.06 -8.63 4.50
C TYR A 129 11.38 -9.25 4.03
N LYS A 130 12.11 -8.58 3.11
CA LYS A 130 13.29 -9.16 2.46
C LYS A 130 14.38 -9.57 3.45
N GLN A 131 14.52 -8.85 4.56
CA GLN A 131 15.47 -9.18 5.63
C GLN A 131 15.11 -10.46 6.41
N HIS A 132 13.94 -11.02 6.17
CA HIS A 132 13.36 -12.16 6.89
C HIS A 132 12.99 -13.32 5.96
N GLU A 133 13.43 -13.27 4.68
CA GLU A 133 13.12 -14.27 3.63
C GLU A 133 13.53 -15.71 3.98
N ARG A 134 14.42 -15.90 4.97
CA ARG A 134 14.82 -17.23 5.45
C ARG A 134 13.68 -17.99 6.14
N TRP A 135 12.78 -17.29 6.80
CA TRP A 135 11.70 -17.89 7.61
C TRP A 135 10.32 -17.29 7.31
N ILE A 136 10.25 -16.32 6.41
CA ILE A 136 9.00 -15.72 5.92
C ILE A 136 8.94 -15.82 4.40
N LYS A 137 7.80 -16.26 3.90
CA LYS A 137 7.41 -16.16 2.49
C LYS A 137 6.23 -15.21 2.38
N VAL A 138 6.43 -14.07 1.72
CA VAL A 138 5.38 -13.07 1.50
C VAL A 138 4.85 -13.14 0.09
N GLU A 139 3.53 -13.01 -0.02
CA GLU A 139 2.84 -12.78 -1.28
C GLU A 139 2.20 -11.38 -1.23
N PRO A 140 2.81 -10.37 -1.86
CA PRO A 140 2.29 -9.02 -1.87
C PRO A 140 1.25 -8.84 -2.98
N ILE A 141 0.07 -8.33 -2.62
CA ILE A 141 -1.00 -8.00 -3.56
C ILE A 141 -1.44 -6.54 -3.43
N ASP A 142 -1.86 -5.94 -4.54
CA ASP A 142 -2.45 -4.61 -4.57
C ASP A 142 -3.43 -4.48 -5.75
N LEU A 143 -4.42 -3.60 -5.65
CA LEU A 143 -5.35 -3.33 -6.76
C LEU A 143 -4.70 -2.56 -7.91
N ASN A 144 -3.73 -1.71 -7.60
CA ASN A 144 -2.99 -0.91 -8.55
C ASN A 144 -1.51 -0.86 -8.16
N PRO A 145 -0.77 -1.98 -8.35
CA PRO A 145 0.59 -2.11 -7.89
C PRO A 145 1.51 -1.08 -8.55
N GLN A 146 2.41 -0.52 -7.76
CA GLN A 146 3.42 0.45 -8.19
C GLN A 146 4.78 -0.21 -8.46
N HIS A 147 4.86 -1.54 -8.31
CA HIS A 147 6.07 -2.33 -8.51
C HIS A 147 5.72 -3.70 -9.11
N GLU A 148 6.53 -4.21 -10.04
CA GLU A 148 6.27 -5.45 -10.78
C GLU A 148 6.21 -6.70 -9.89
N SER A 149 6.97 -6.70 -8.79
CA SER A 149 6.96 -7.79 -7.80
C SER A 149 5.69 -7.83 -6.93
N ILE A 150 4.77 -6.87 -7.08
CA ILE A 150 3.50 -6.84 -6.37
C ILE A 150 2.40 -7.30 -7.32
N ARG A 151 1.70 -8.37 -6.95
CA ARG A 151 0.68 -8.97 -7.82
C ARG A 151 -0.57 -8.09 -7.85
N LYS A 152 -1.02 -7.72 -9.06
CA LYS A 152 -2.30 -7.04 -9.24
C LYS A 152 -3.44 -8.01 -8.94
N GLN A 153 -4.09 -7.86 -7.80
CA GLN A 153 -5.16 -8.75 -7.35
C GLN A 153 -6.09 -8.01 -6.40
N ASP A 154 -7.39 -8.19 -6.60
CA ASP A 154 -8.40 -7.80 -5.62
C ASP A 154 -8.56 -8.92 -4.58
N PHE A 155 -8.38 -8.57 -3.31
CA PHE A 155 -8.47 -9.52 -2.19
C PHE A 155 -9.87 -10.12 -2.07
N LEU A 156 -10.92 -9.33 -2.30
CA LEU A 156 -12.31 -9.79 -2.12
C LEU A 156 -12.75 -10.79 -3.19
N THR A 157 -12.09 -10.79 -4.34
CA THR A 157 -12.36 -11.73 -5.44
C THR A 157 -11.28 -12.80 -5.57
N MET A 158 -10.31 -12.83 -4.65
CA MET A 158 -9.25 -13.82 -4.67
C MET A 158 -9.84 -15.20 -4.35
N ALA A 159 -9.51 -16.20 -5.16
CA ALA A 159 -9.91 -17.57 -4.88
C ALA A 159 -9.27 -18.05 -3.57
N PRO A 160 -10.03 -18.76 -2.71
CA PRO A 160 -9.46 -19.32 -1.50
C PRO A 160 -8.38 -20.36 -1.83
N PRO A 161 -7.40 -20.56 -0.93
CA PRO A 161 -6.36 -21.56 -1.12
C PRO A 161 -6.95 -22.95 -1.37
N ALA A 162 -6.54 -23.61 -2.47
CA ALA A 162 -7.10 -24.90 -2.88
C ALA A 162 -6.59 -26.09 -2.03
N THR A 163 -5.46 -25.92 -1.37
CA THR A 163 -4.81 -26.95 -0.53
C THR A 163 -4.33 -26.36 0.80
N GLU A 164 -4.15 -27.20 1.82
CA GLU A 164 -3.59 -26.78 3.12
C GLU A 164 -2.22 -26.10 2.96
N ASP A 165 -1.32 -26.67 2.15
CA ASP A 165 0.00 -26.07 1.89
C ASP A 165 -0.08 -24.72 1.15
N SER A 166 -1.22 -24.45 0.49
CA SER A 166 -1.46 -23.17 -0.19
C SER A 166 -2.00 -22.09 0.74
N LYS A 167 -2.39 -22.41 1.98
CA LYS A 167 -2.90 -21.42 2.95
C LYS A 167 -1.84 -20.42 3.41
N PHE A 168 -2.33 -19.28 3.88
CA PHE A 168 -1.53 -18.25 4.53
C PHE A 168 -1.68 -18.40 6.03
N ASP A 169 -0.56 -18.33 6.75
CA ASP A 169 -0.54 -18.31 8.21
C ASP A 169 -0.98 -16.94 8.74
N ILE A 170 -0.71 -15.87 7.97
CA ILE A 170 -0.99 -14.49 8.34
C ILE A 170 -1.53 -13.71 7.13
N VAL A 171 -2.60 -12.93 7.36
CA VAL A 171 -3.09 -11.93 6.41
C VAL A 171 -2.82 -10.55 7.00
N SER A 172 -1.93 -9.78 6.36
CA SER A 172 -1.56 -8.42 6.77
C SER A 172 -2.33 -7.40 5.94
N LEU A 173 -3.22 -6.66 6.59
CA LEU A 173 -4.08 -5.61 6.01
C LEU A 173 -3.75 -4.27 6.65
N SER A 174 -2.79 -3.52 6.09
CA SER A 174 -2.40 -2.22 6.63
C SER A 174 -3.04 -1.08 5.84
N LEU A 175 -3.95 -0.33 6.48
CA LEU A 175 -4.62 0.85 5.91
C LEU A 175 -5.48 0.60 4.65
N VAL A 176 -5.65 -0.65 4.22
CA VAL A 176 -6.49 -1.05 3.08
C VAL A 176 -7.97 -0.74 3.32
N VAL A 177 -8.46 -1.03 4.54
CA VAL A 177 -9.85 -0.80 4.94
C VAL A 177 -10.22 0.69 4.88
N ASN A 178 -9.25 1.60 5.05
CA ASN A 178 -9.50 3.05 5.01
C ASN A 178 -9.75 3.59 3.59
N PHE A 179 -9.28 2.90 2.55
CA PHE A 179 -9.45 3.33 1.16
C PHE A 179 -10.85 3.03 0.61
N VAL A 180 -11.50 1.99 1.14
CA VAL A 180 -12.83 1.56 0.72
C VAL A 180 -13.86 2.64 1.10
N GLY A 181 -14.50 3.22 0.10
CA GLY A 181 -15.46 4.31 0.28
C GLY A 181 -16.77 3.87 0.94
N ASP A 182 -17.15 2.61 0.73
CA ASP A 182 -18.42 2.05 1.17
C ASP A 182 -18.30 1.27 2.49
N PRO A 183 -19.17 1.52 3.50
CA PRO A 183 -19.13 0.80 4.77
C PRO A 183 -19.46 -0.70 4.68
N GLU A 184 -20.29 -1.14 3.74
CA GLU A 184 -20.63 -2.57 3.60
C GLU A 184 -19.42 -3.33 3.05
N ASP A 185 -18.79 -2.81 2.00
CA ASP A 185 -17.53 -3.36 1.47
C ASP A 185 -16.42 -3.42 2.52
N ARG A 186 -16.35 -2.45 3.46
CA ARG A 186 -15.41 -2.50 4.60
C ARG A 186 -15.67 -3.68 5.52
N GLY A 187 -16.94 -4.00 5.75
CA GLY A 187 -17.35 -5.14 6.57
C GLY A 187 -16.82 -6.45 6.02
N THR A 188 -16.83 -6.61 4.70
CA THR A 188 -16.38 -7.82 3.98
C THR A 188 -14.89 -8.14 4.20
N PHE A 189 -14.04 -7.15 4.54
CA PHE A 189 -12.63 -7.41 4.88
C PHE A 189 -12.43 -8.03 6.27
N CYS A 190 -13.46 -8.00 7.13
CA CYS A 190 -13.39 -8.43 8.52
C CYS A 190 -14.10 -9.78 8.78
N VAL A 191 -14.65 -10.42 7.74
CA VAL A 191 -15.41 -11.69 7.81
C VAL A 191 -14.59 -12.81 7.18
#